data_AF-A0A9D9LTF8-F1
#
_entry.id   AF-A0A9D9LTF8-F1
#
_cell.length_a   1.000
_cell.length_b   1.000
_cell.length_c   1.000
_cell.angle_alpha   90.00
_cell.angle_beta   90.00
_cell.angle_gamma   90.00
#
_symmetry.space_group_name_H-M   'P 1'
#
loop_
_entity.id
_entity.type
_entity.pdbx_description
1 polymer ?
#
loop_
_entity_poly.entity_id
_entity_poly.type
_entity_poly.pdbx_seq_one_letter_code
_entity_poly.pdbx_strand_id
1 'polypeptide(L)'
;MEYNITIPKYTEFEKQLQNEVDFFKYMKLLEREKNNYLIIVAADDTPTGPLFTPEHSAAMMKALGLRLNMLKAYRQPYVAIIDGGEVIYEQTSQDLTKSITVNADFGKHKLFVYSGGFDCADKFGRKAVLKLDDAPFYGETGLNFFTLNTQKGVVVDSYCHETFHEPSPEKPLWKPFKYMDNIISLIQNDPRGG
;
A
#
# COMPACT_ATOMS: atom_id res chain seq x y z
N MET A 1 32.78 -7.77 9.47
CA MET A 1 32.36 -6.79 8.45
C MET A 1 31.26 -5.96 9.10
N GLU A 2 31.59 -4.77 9.57
CA GLU A 2 30.60 -3.87 10.19
C GLU A 2 29.71 -3.31 9.09
N TYR A 3 28.42 -3.63 9.13
CA TYR A 3 27.44 -3.02 8.24
C TYR A 3 27.03 -1.67 8.82
N ASN A 4 27.40 -0.59 8.13
CA ASN A 4 26.89 0.74 8.42
C ASN A 4 25.39 0.80 8.07
N ILE A 5 24.54 0.50 9.05
CA ILE A 5 23.10 0.62 8.93
C ILE A 5 22.75 2.11 8.87
N THR A 6 22.47 2.61 7.67
CA THR A 6 21.96 3.97 7.49
C THR A 6 20.45 3.94 7.73
N ILE A 7 19.99 4.46 8.87
CA ILE A 7 18.56 4.64 9.13
C ILE A 7 18.05 5.69 8.12
N PRO A 8 17.00 5.39 7.34
CA PRO A 8 16.40 6.39 6.46
C PRO A 8 15.97 7.59 7.29
N LYS A 9 16.51 8.77 6.99
CA LYS A 9 16.01 10.00 7.59
C LYS A 9 14.67 10.33 6.94
N TYR A 10 13.59 10.13 7.70
CA TYR A 10 12.25 10.54 7.28
C TYR A 10 12.12 12.06 7.35
N THR A 11 11.46 12.66 6.36
CA THR A 11 11.08 14.08 6.39
C THR A 11 10.00 14.31 7.45
N GLU A 12 9.77 15.56 7.83
CA GLU A 12 8.66 15.88 8.73
C GLU A 12 7.30 15.50 8.14
N PHE A 13 7.13 15.62 6.82
CA PHE A 13 5.95 15.12 6.13
C PHE A 13 5.79 13.60 6.26
N GLU A 14 6.85 12.83 6.01
CA GLU A 14 6.80 11.36 6.09
C GLU A 14 6.43 10.91 7.52
N LYS A 15 6.94 11.60 8.55
CA LYS A 15 6.55 11.36 9.94
C LYS A 15 5.09 11.73 10.21
N GLN A 16 4.60 12.85 9.67
CA GLN A 16 3.18 13.22 9.78
C GLN A 16 2.29 12.16 9.15
N LEU A 17 2.65 11.69 7.96
CA LEU A 17 1.92 10.67 7.22
C LEU A 17 1.86 9.34 7.99
N GLN A 18 3.00 8.90 8.55
CA GLN A 18 3.10 7.69 9.37
C GLN A 18 2.23 7.74 10.63
N ASN A 19 2.10 8.92 11.26
CA ASN A 19 1.35 9.09 12.50
C ASN A 19 -0.14 9.39 12.30
N GLU A 20 -0.57 9.75 11.09
CA GLU A 20 -1.96 10.11 10.83
C GLU A 20 -2.82 8.85 10.67
N VAL A 21 -3.90 8.78 11.45
CA VAL A 21 -4.84 7.65 11.50
C VAL A 21 -6.22 8.04 10.94
N ASP A 22 -6.55 9.33 10.96
CA ASP A 22 -7.79 9.85 10.39
C ASP A 22 -7.70 9.88 8.87
N PHE A 23 -8.63 9.16 8.23
CA PHE A 23 -8.66 9.02 6.77
C PHE A 23 -8.67 10.36 6.02
N PHE A 24 -9.50 11.30 6.46
CA PHE A 24 -9.66 12.57 5.76
C PHE A 24 -8.43 13.47 5.93
N LYS A 25 -7.79 13.45 7.09
CA LYS A 25 -6.51 14.14 7.29
C LYS A 25 -5.40 13.46 6.50
N TYR A 26 -5.36 12.14 6.45
CA TYR A 26 -4.42 11.37 5.64
C TYR A 26 -4.54 11.71 4.15
N MET A 27 -5.77 11.78 3.62
CA MET A 27 -6.02 12.22 2.24
C MET A 27 -5.56 13.67 2.00
N LYS A 28 -5.77 14.59 2.94
CA LYS A 28 -5.26 15.99 2.82
C LYS A 28 -3.74 16.06 2.81
N LEU A 29 -3.06 15.21 3.58
CA LEU A 29 -1.60 15.10 3.57
C LEU A 29 -1.10 14.64 2.20
N LEU A 30 -1.72 13.60 1.63
CA LEU A 30 -1.38 13.12 0.30
C LEU A 30 -1.69 14.18 -0.78
N GLU A 31 -2.84 14.85 -0.73
CA GLU A 31 -3.20 15.93 -1.67
C GLU A 31 -2.11 17.00 -1.77
N ARG A 32 -1.52 17.38 -0.62
CA ARG A 32 -0.49 18.42 -0.54
C ARG A 32 0.84 18.01 -1.18
N GLU A 33 1.24 16.74 -1.04
CA GLU A 33 2.61 16.30 -1.32
C GLU A 33 2.74 15.22 -2.39
N LYS A 34 1.63 14.69 -2.95
CA LYS A 34 1.62 13.57 -3.91
C LYS A 34 2.57 13.73 -5.10
N ASN A 35 2.91 14.96 -5.48
CA ASN A 35 3.83 15.25 -6.58
C ASN A 35 5.26 14.73 -6.33
N ASN A 36 5.60 14.42 -5.07
CA ASN A 36 6.92 13.94 -4.67
C ASN A 36 6.97 12.41 -4.43
N TYR A 37 5.86 11.71 -4.64
CA TYR A 37 5.70 10.32 -4.22
C TYR A 37 5.04 9.46 -5.30
N LEU A 38 5.34 8.17 -5.25
CA LEU A 38 4.52 7.14 -5.89
C LEU A 38 3.54 6.62 -4.83
N ILE A 39 2.25 6.72 -5.11
CA ILE A 39 1.17 6.26 -4.22
C ILE A 39 0.47 5.10 -4.90
N ILE A 40 0.34 3.98 -4.18
CA ILE A 40 -0.31 2.77 -4.67
C ILE A 40 -1.50 2.49 -3.75
N VAL A 41 -2.66 2.31 -4.33
CA VAL A 41 -3.86 1.86 -3.62
C VAL A 41 -4.15 0.44 -4.02
N ALA A 42 -4.35 -0.46 -3.07
CA ALA A 42 -4.71 -1.85 -3.32
C ALA A 42 -5.81 -2.32 -2.35
N ALA A 43 -6.84 -2.99 -2.87
CA ALA A 43 -7.88 -3.60 -2.04
C ALA A 43 -7.44 -4.95 -1.47
N ASP A 44 -7.85 -5.20 -0.24
CA ASP A 44 -7.75 -6.49 0.47
C ASP A 44 -9.16 -6.86 0.95
N ASP A 45 -9.67 -8.00 0.48
CA ASP A 45 -10.95 -8.57 0.89
C ASP A 45 -12.15 -7.67 0.54
N THR A 46 -12.48 -6.71 1.40
CA THR A 46 -13.64 -5.84 1.24
C THR A 46 -13.27 -4.35 1.35
N PRO A 47 -12.90 -3.69 0.24
CA PRO A 47 -12.42 -2.30 0.27
C PRO A 47 -13.50 -1.25 0.56
N THR A 48 -14.79 -1.59 0.38
CA THR A 48 -15.91 -0.63 0.51
C THR A 48 -17.03 -1.20 1.38
N GLY A 49 -16.74 -1.37 2.67
CA GLY A 49 -17.69 -1.84 3.68
C GLY A 49 -18.73 -0.81 4.13
N PRO A 50 -19.53 -1.14 5.16
CA PRO A 50 -20.59 -0.28 5.69
C PRO A 50 -20.12 1.12 6.14
N LEU A 51 -18.85 1.26 6.55
CA LEU A 51 -18.28 2.55 6.98
C LEU A 51 -17.71 3.37 5.81
N PHE A 52 -17.64 2.80 4.60
CA PHE A 52 -17.16 3.52 3.41
C PHE A 52 -18.28 4.37 2.82
N THR A 53 -18.20 5.69 3.05
CA THR A 53 -19.24 6.65 2.64
C THR A 53 -18.89 7.37 1.32
N PRO A 54 -19.84 8.07 0.68
CA PRO A 54 -19.56 8.87 -0.51
C PRO A 54 -18.46 9.92 -0.33
N GLU A 55 -18.33 10.47 0.88
CA GLU A 55 -17.28 11.41 1.24
C GLU A 55 -15.89 10.78 1.17
N HIS A 56 -15.77 9.48 1.50
CA HIS A 56 -14.50 8.76 1.38
C HIS A 56 -14.08 8.64 -0.09
N SER A 57 -15.00 8.21 -0.96
CA SER A 57 -14.73 8.15 -2.40
C SER A 57 -14.40 9.53 -2.97
N ALA A 58 -15.15 10.58 -2.58
CA ALA A 58 -14.89 11.94 -3.03
C ALA A 58 -13.53 12.47 -2.54
N ALA A 59 -13.12 12.15 -1.31
CA ALA A 59 -11.82 12.52 -0.79
C ALA A 59 -10.67 11.85 -1.56
N MET A 60 -10.80 10.57 -1.92
CA MET A 60 -9.80 9.89 -2.76
C MET A 60 -9.72 10.49 -4.17
N MET A 61 -10.87 10.73 -4.80
CA MET A 61 -10.91 11.36 -6.13
C MET A 61 -10.25 12.75 -6.11
N LYS A 62 -10.54 13.56 -5.10
CA LYS A 62 -9.96 14.89 -4.94
C LYS A 62 -8.46 14.82 -4.66
N ALA A 63 -8.06 14.06 -3.64
CA ALA A 63 -6.68 14.02 -3.19
C ALA A 63 -5.77 13.39 -4.26
N LEU A 64 -6.15 12.24 -4.81
CA LEU A 64 -5.30 11.41 -5.65
C LEU A 64 -5.60 11.53 -7.15
N GLY A 65 -6.73 12.13 -7.53
CA GLY A 65 -7.14 12.24 -8.94
C GLY A 65 -7.80 10.96 -9.49
N LEU A 66 -8.19 10.03 -8.62
CA LEU A 66 -8.87 8.78 -8.98
C LEU A 66 -10.18 9.06 -9.69
N ARG A 67 -10.60 8.15 -10.58
CA ARG A 67 -11.78 8.32 -11.44
C ARG A 67 -12.85 7.27 -11.16
N LEU A 68 -12.47 6.09 -10.68
CA LEU A 68 -13.44 5.05 -10.37
C LEU A 68 -14.19 5.38 -9.08
N ASN A 69 -15.52 5.31 -9.16
CA ASN A 69 -16.37 5.44 -7.98
C ASN A 69 -16.39 4.12 -7.21
N MET A 70 -15.60 4.07 -6.13
CA MET A 70 -15.45 2.89 -5.31
C MET A 70 -16.72 2.49 -4.55
N LEU A 71 -17.70 3.38 -4.38
CA LEU A 71 -18.98 3.03 -3.73
C LEU A 71 -19.71 1.86 -4.40
N LYS A 72 -19.44 1.63 -5.69
CA LYS A 72 -20.06 0.55 -6.48
C LYS A 72 -19.17 -0.69 -6.56
N ALA A 73 -18.00 -0.69 -5.91
CA ALA A 73 -16.98 -1.72 -6.01
C ALA A 73 -16.97 -2.64 -4.77
N TYR A 74 -18.14 -2.95 -4.22
CA TYR A 74 -18.27 -3.84 -3.06
C TYR A 74 -17.62 -5.20 -3.33
N ARG A 75 -16.64 -5.58 -2.48
CA ARG A 75 -15.85 -6.82 -2.55
C ARG A 75 -14.94 -6.97 -3.77
N GLN A 76 -14.82 -5.95 -4.60
CA GLN A 76 -14.03 -6.03 -5.82
C GLN A 76 -12.54 -5.83 -5.52
N PRO A 77 -11.64 -6.53 -6.22
CA PRO A 77 -10.23 -6.12 -6.23
C PRO A 77 -10.12 -4.72 -6.85
N TYR A 78 -9.16 -3.94 -6.38
CA TYR A 78 -8.91 -2.61 -6.89
C TYR A 78 -7.43 -2.30 -6.80
N VAL A 79 -6.87 -1.73 -7.87
CA VAL A 79 -5.51 -1.19 -7.87
C VAL A 79 -5.54 0.19 -8.52
N ALA A 80 -4.92 1.15 -7.86
CA ALA A 80 -4.54 2.43 -8.47
C ALA A 80 -3.07 2.73 -8.21
N ILE A 81 -2.41 3.34 -9.19
CA ILE A 81 -1.03 3.80 -9.11
C ILE A 81 -1.00 5.26 -9.54
N ILE A 82 -0.50 6.11 -8.66
CA ILE A 82 -0.39 7.55 -8.84
C ILE A 82 1.09 7.91 -8.74
N ASP A 83 1.67 8.44 -9.81
CA ASP A 83 3.08 8.85 -9.84
C ASP A 83 3.17 10.35 -10.06
N GLY A 84 3.87 11.05 -9.17
CA GLY A 84 4.03 12.50 -9.28
C GLY A 84 2.70 13.27 -9.30
N GLY A 85 1.65 12.71 -8.66
CA GLY A 85 0.32 13.30 -8.62
C GLY A 85 -0.59 12.98 -9.80
N GLU A 86 -0.11 12.24 -10.80
CA GLU A 86 -0.89 11.78 -11.95
C GLU A 86 -1.28 10.29 -11.81
N VAL A 87 -2.53 9.96 -12.11
CA VAL A 87 -3.01 8.58 -12.13
C VAL A 87 -2.51 7.89 -13.40
N ILE A 88 -1.55 6.96 -13.25
CA ILE A 88 -0.97 6.21 -14.37
C ILE A 88 -1.65 4.85 -14.58
N TYR A 89 -2.31 4.32 -13.55
CA TYR A 89 -3.08 3.09 -13.63
C TYR A 89 -4.23 3.13 -12.63
N GLU A 90 -5.41 2.68 -13.03
CA GLU A 90 -6.57 2.52 -12.13
C GLU A 90 -7.50 1.45 -12.70
N GLN A 91 -7.74 0.38 -11.94
CA GLN A 91 -8.58 -0.73 -12.38
C GLN A 91 -9.33 -1.39 -11.21
N THR A 92 -10.56 -1.85 -11.50
CA THR A 92 -11.35 -2.77 -10.69
C THR A 92 -11.76 -3.99 -11.53
N SER A 93 -12.24 -5.06 -10.90
CA SER A 93 -12.84 -6.22 -11.58
C SER A 93 -14.25 -6.49 -11.06
N GLN A 94 -15.21 -6.61 -11.98
CA GLN A 94 -16.56 -7.08 -11.63
C GLN A 94 -16.61 -8.60 -11.38
N ASP A 95 -15.62 -9.34 -11.91
CA ASP A 95 -15.43 -10.75 -11.61
C ASP A 95 -14.70 -10.86 -10.27
N LEU A 96 -15.47 -11.16 -9.21
CA LEU A 96 -15.00 -11.19 -7.81
C LEU A 96 -14.01 -12.32 -7.54
N THR A 97 -13.91 -13.30 -8.44
CA THR A 97 -13.01 -14.44 -8.29
C THR A 97 -11.58 -14.12 -8.75
N LYS A 98 -11.42 -13.06 -9.55
CA LYS A 98 -10.15 -12.67 -10.14
C LYS A 98 -9.42 -11.64 -9.28
N SER A 99 -8.11 -11.77 -9.25
CA SER A 99 -7.22 -10.72 -8.76
C SER A 99 -6.88 -9.70 -9.84
N ILE A 100 -6.35 -8.55 -9.41
CA ILE A 100 -5.62 -7.61 -10.26
C ILE A 100 -4.15 -7.71 -9.90
N THR A 101 -3.30 -7.92 -10.91
CA THR A 101 -1.85 -7.95 -10.76
C THR A 101 -1.21 -6.93 -11.68
N VAL A 102 -0.34 -6.08 -11.15
CA VAL A 102 0.44 -5.10 -11.90
C VAL A 102 1.92 -5.39 -11.68
N ASN A 103 2.68 -5.45 -12.77
CA ASN A 103 4.14 -5.46 -12.75
C ASN A 103 4.62 -4.20 -13.46
N ALA A 104 5.48 -3.42 -12.81
CA ALA A 104 6.01 -2.19 -13.37
C ALA A 104 7.47 -1.99 -12.99
N ASP A 105 8.16 -1.15 -13.76
CA ASP A 105 9.51 -0.72 -13.45
C ASP A 105 9.45 0.64 -12.77
N PHE A 106 10.16 0.77 -11.64
CA PHE A 106 10.21 1.98 -10.84
C PHE A 106 11.66 2.40 -10.61
N GLY A 107 12.19 3.23 -11.52
CA GLY A 107 13.61 3.53 -11.57
C GLY A 107 14.42 2.24 -11.77
N LYS A 108 15.23 1.88 -10.78
CA LYS A 108 16.01 0.62 -10.77
C LYS A 108 15.30 -0.54 -10.08
N HIS A 109 14.12 -0.31 -9.51
CA HIS A 109 13.39 -1.28 -8.72
C HIS A 109 12.28 -1.93 -9.54
N LYS A 110 11.96 -3.19 -9.24
CA LYS A 110 10.79 -3.88 -9.79
C LYS A 110 9.62 -3.73 -8.84
N LEU A 111 8.50 -3.27 -9.35
CA LEU A 111 7.26 -3.11 -8.61
C LEU A 111 6.31 -4.24 -8.98
N PHE A 112 5.78 -4.93 -7.97
CA PHE A 112 4.67 -5.85 -8.11
C PHE A 112 3.54 -5.41 -7.18
N VAL A 113 2.33 -5.29 -7.72
CA VAL A 113 1.13 -5.01 -6.94
C VAL A 113 0.11 -6.10 -7.21
N TYR A 114 -0.49 -6.63 -6.16
CA TYR A 114 -1.58 -7.58 -6.21
C TYR A 114 -2.72 -7.07 -5.34
N SER A 115 -3.94 -7.19 -5.85
CA SER A 115 -5.17 -6.97 -5.10
C SER A 115 -6.14 -8.12 -5.36
N GLY A 116 -6.61 -8.75 -4.30
CA GLY A 116 -7.67 -9.74 -4.32
C GLY A 116 -8.90 -9.27 -3.55
N GLY A 117 -10.07 -9.33 -4.20
CA GLY A 117 -11.36 -9.09 -3.57
C GLY A 117 -11.85 -10.29 -2.74
N PHE A 118 -13.03 -10.18 -2.14
CA PHE A 118 -13.56 -11.14 -1.17
C PHE A 118 -13.67 -12.57 -1.71
N ASP A 119 -14.08 -12.76 -2.97
CA ASP A 119 -14.25 -14.11 -3.53
C ASP A 119 -13.00 -14.61 -4.25
N CYS A 120 -11.89 -13.87 -4.17
CA CYS A 120 -10.65 -14.22 -4.86
C CYS A 120 -9.98 -15.43 -4.22
N ALA A 121 -9.77 -16.47 -5.02
CA ALA A 121 -9.11 -17.72 -4.65
C ALA A 121 -7.78 -17.93 -5.40
N ASP A 122 -7.22 -16.86 -5.98
CA ASP A 122 -5.93 -16.88 -6.66
C ASP A 122 -4.76 -17.07 -5.67
N LYS A 123 -3.52 -17.04 -6.17
CA LYS A 123 -2.27 -17.35 -5.44
C LYS A 123 -2.12 -16.67 -4.06
N PHE A 124 -2.52 -15.41 -3.93
CA PHE A 124 -2.44 -14.68 -2.66
C PHE A 124 -3.81 -14.52 -1.98
N GLY A 125 -4.86 -15.12 -2.55
CA GLY A 125 -6.23 -15.04 -2.07
C GLY A 125 -6.72 -13.59 -1.99
N ARG A 126 -7.39 -13.28 -0.89
CA ARG A 126 -8.02 -11.99 -0.59
C ARG A 126 -7.01 -11.08 0.09
N LYS A 127 -5.99 -10.65 -0.64
CA LYS A 127 -4.89 -9.86 -0.06
C LYS A 127 -4.56 -8.64 -0.91
N ALA A 128 -4.12 -7.57 -0.25
CA ALA A 128 -3.31 -6.54 -0.87
C ALA A 128 -1.83 -6.90 -0.67
N VAL A 129 -1.06 -7.01 -1.75
CA VAL A 129 0.38 -7.27 -1.68
C VAL A 129 1.12 -6.28 -2.57
N LEU A 130 2.09 -5.59 -1.98
CA LEU A 130 3.08 -4.82 -2.71
C LEU A 130 4.42 -5.56 -2.60
N LYS A 131 5.18 -5.66 -3.69
CA LYS A 131 6.60 -6.00 -3.62
C LYS A 131 7.41 -4.93 -4.33
N LEU A 132 8.45 -4.48 -3.65
CA LEU A 132 9.52 -3.68 -4.25
C LEU A 132 10.76 -4.57 -4.30
N ASP A 133 11.21 -4.90 -5.50
CA ASP A 133 12.12 -5.99 -5.79
C ASP A 133 11.58 -7.32 -5.21
N ASP A 134 12.20 -7.81 -4.15
CA ASP A 134 11.81 -9.06 -3.48
C ASP A 134 11.22 -8.84 -2.08
N ALA A 135 11.03 -7.58 -1.67
CA ALA A 135 10.52 -7.21 -0.36
C ALA A 135 8.98 -7.18 -0.34
N PRO A 136 8.27 -8.16 0.27
CA PRO A 136 6.82 -8.11 0.32
C PRO A 136 6.32 -7.21 1.45
N PHE A 137 5.31 -6.42 1.12
CA PHE A 137 4.47 -5.66 2.03
C PHE A 137 3.05 -6.21 1.88
N TYR A 138 2.47 -6.62 3.00
CA TYR A 138 1.11 -7.13 3.05
C TYR A 138 0.22 -6.06 3.64
N GLY A 139 -0.90 -5.80 2.97
CA GLY A 139 -1.95 -4.96 3.51
C GLY A 139 -2.78 -5.67 4.58
N GLU A 140 -3.72 -4.92 5.12
CA GLU A 140 -4.78 -5.38 6.01
C GLU A 140 -6.13 -5.26 5.29
N THR A 141 -7.19 -5.85 5.84
CA THR A 141 -8.54 -5.80 5.25
C THR A 141 -8.98 -4.36 5.00
N GLY A 142 -9.48 -4.08 3.80
CA GLY A 142 -9.92 -2.75 3.39
C GLY A 142 -9.13 -2.14 2.22
N LEU A 143 -8.93 -0.83 2.25
CA LEU A 143 -8.17 -0.08 1.25
C LEU A 143 -6.76 0.24 1.78
N ASN A 144 -5.75 -0.33 1.14
CA ASN A 144 -4.36 -0.16 1.51
C ASN A 144 -3.69 0.89 0.63
N PHE A 145 -3.03 1.85 1.25
CA PHE A 145 -2.27 2.93 0.63
C PHE A 145 -0.79 2.72 0.95
N PHE A 146 0.00 2.42 -0.07
CA PHE A 146 1.46 2.37 0.04
C PHE A 146 2.03 3.64 -0.56
N THR A 147 2.80 4.39 0.23
CA THR A 147 3.46 5.62 -0.23
C THR A 147 4.96 5.36 -0.34
N LEU A 148 5.53 5.59 -1.52
CA LEU A 148 6.94 5.38 -1.83
C LEU A 148 7.61 6.71 -2.14
N ASN A 149 8.76 6.96 -1.51
CA ASN A 149 9.62 8.09 -1.87
C ASN A 149 10.46 7.70 -3.08
N THR A 150 10.19 8.33 -4.22
CA THR A 150 10.81 8.02 -5.52
C THR A 150 12.31 8.30 -5.54
N GLN A 151 12.76 9.33 -4.82
CA GLN A 151 14.17 9.71 -4.75
C GLN A 151 14.99 8.75 -3.86
N LYS A 152 14.37 8.27 -2.77
CA LYS A 152 15.02 7.35 -1.83
C LYS A 152 14.87 5.87 -2.24
N GLY A 153 13.89 5.54 -3.09
CA GLY A 153 13.58 4.16 -3.49
C GLY A 153 13.06 3.30 -2.33
N VAL A 154 12.29 3.90 -1.41
CA VAL A 154 11.78 3.20 -0.22
C VAL A 154 10.30 3.47 -0.01
N VAL A 155 9.59 2.46 0.52
CA VAL A 155 8.25 2.65 1.11
C VAL A 155 8.40 3.49 2.37
N VAL A 156 7.69 4.60 2.45
CA VAL A 156 7.72 5.53 3.60
C VAL A 156 6.49 5.42 4.48
N ASP A 157 5.36 4.93 3.97
CA ASP A 157 4.15 4.69 4.74
C ASP A 157 3.31 3.57 4.11
N SER A 158 2.56 2.88 4.97
CA SER A 158 1.56 1.87 4.61
C SER A 158 0.34 2.09 5.49
N TYR A 159 -0.69 2.73 4.94
CA TYR A 159 -1.93 3.02 5.65
C TYR A 159 -3.05 2.10 5.17
N CYS A 160 -3.75 1.46 6.10
CA CYS A 160 -4.99 0.76 5.80
C CYS A 160 -6.18 1.60 6.27
N HIS A 161 -7.13 1.81 5.36
CA HIS A 161 -8.47 2.28 5.69
C HIS A 161 -9.41 1.06 5.75
N GLU A 162 -9.59 0.52 6.95
CA GLU A 162 -10.60 -0.50 7.24
C GLU A 162 -12.00 0.12 7.16
N THR A 163 -12.92 -0.59 6.51
CA THR A 163 -14.26 -0.08 6.18
C THR A 163 -15.39 -0.88 6.82
N PHE A 164 -15.07 -1.90 7.61
CA PHE A 164 -16.03 -2.71 8.37
C PHE A 164 -16.00 -2.46 9.88
N HIS A 165 -14.84 -2.09 10.41
CA HIS A 165 -14.65 -1.84 11.83
C HIS A 165 -14.18 -0.41 12.03
N GLU A 166 -14.55 0.18 13.17
CA GLU A 166 -13.97 1.46 13.56
C GLU A 166 -12.44 1.34 13.60
N PRO A 167 -11.72 2.35 13.12
CA PRO A 167 -10.27 2.31 13.12
C PRO A 167 -9.77 2.15 14.55
N SER A 168 -8.83 1.23 14.74
CA SER A 168 -8.05 1.18 15.97
C SER A 168 -7.44 2.56 16.22
N PRO A 169 -7.43 3.06 17.47
CA PRO A 169 -6.78 4.34 17.80
C PRO A 169 -5.27 4.31 17.53
N GLU A 170 -4.70 3.12 17.37
CA GLU A 170 -3.32 2.89 16.99
C GLU A 170 -3.26 2.36 15.56
N LYS A 171 -2.50 3.04 14.69
CA LYS A 171 -1.99 2.44 13.46
C LYS A 171 -1.12 1.24 13.88
N PRO A 172 -1.22 0.08 13.22
CA PRO A 172 -0.24 -0.99 13.41
C PRO A 172 1.13 -0.35 13.27
N LEU A 173 1.96 -0.43 14.32
CA LEU A 173 3.32 0.08 14.28
C LEU A 173 4.05 -0.70 13.20
N TRP A 174 4.11 -0.16 11.98
CA TRP A 174 5.01 -0.65 10.98
C TRP A 174 6.41 -0.41 11.52
N LYS A 175 7.03 -1.46 12.04
CA LYS A 175 8.48 -1.47 12.18
C LYS A 175 8.97 -1.47 10.74
N PRO A 176 9.82 -0.51 10.34
CA PRO A 176 10.52 -0.65 9.08
C PRO A 176 11.08 -2.06 9.02
N PHE A 177 10.62 -2.85 8.05
CA PHE A 177 11.22 -4.14 7.78
C PHE A 177 12.66 -3.82 7.44
N LYS A 178 13.53 -3.93 8.45
CA LYS A 178 14.97 -3.75 8.28
C LYS A 178 15.38 -4.87 7.36
N TYR A 179 15.54 -4.53 6.08
CA TYR A 179 15.91 -5.45 5.01
C TYR A 179 17.23 -6.21 5.30
N MET A 180 17.99 -5.80 6.32
CA MET A 180 19.26 -6.43 6.69
C MET A 180 19.20 -7.38 7.90
N ASP A 181 18.20 -7.32 8.78
CA ASP A 181 18.20 -8.19 9.98
C ASP A 181 17.76 -9.63 9.63
N ASN A 182 16.96 -9.81 8.57
CA ASN A 182 16.46 -11.14 8.17
C ASN A 182 17.36 -11.89 7.18
N ILE A 183 18.29 -11.23 6.49
CA ILE A 183 19.27 -11.95 5.65
C ILE A 183 20.32 -12.64 6.53
N ILE A 184 20.72 -12.02 7.64
CA ILE A 184 21.71 -12.63 8.55
C ILE A 184 21.10 -13.81 9.32
N SER A 185 19.83 -13.72 9.74
CA SER A 185 19.17 -14.82 10.48
C SER A 185 18.79 -16.03 9.60
N LEU A 186 18.59 -15.82 8.29
CA LEU A 186 18.38 -16.89 7.30
C LEU A 186 19.68 -17.52 6.82
N ILE A 187 20.80 -16.79 6.75
CA ILE A 187 22.11 -17.35 6.40
C ILE A 187 22.73 -18.14 7.58
N GLN A 188 22.40 -17.80 8.83
CA GLN A 188 22.94 -18.48 10.01
C GLN A 188 22.20 -19.77 10.41
N ASN A 189 21.12 -20.15 9.71
CA ASN A 189 20.30 -21.33 10.03
C ASN A 189 20.12 -22.31 8.86
N ASP A 190 21.04 -22.34 7.89
CA ASP A 190 21.10 -23.48 6.95
C ASP A 190 22.06 -24.56 7.49
N PRO A 191 21.56 -25.67 8.07
CA PRO A 191 22.40 -26.78 8.50
C PRO A 191 22.90 -27.66 7.33
N ARG A 192 22.80 -27.21 6.06
CA ARG A 192 23.22 -27.98 4.87
C ARG A 192 24.36 -27.33 4.08
N GLY A 193 25.18 -26.51 4.74
CA GLY A 193 26.46 -26.01 4.21
C GLY A 193 27.64 -26.70 4.88
N GLY A 194 27.91 -27.95 4.50
CA GLY A 194 29.08 -28.75 4.88
C GLY A 194 29.22 -29.94 3.95
#